data_AF-G5B299-F1
#
_entry.id   AF-G5B299-F1
#
_cell.length_a   1.000
_cell.length_b   1.000
_cell.length_c   1.000
_cell.angle_alpha   90.00
_cell.angle_beta   90.00
_cell.angle_gamma   90.00
#
_symmetry.space_group_name_H-M   'P 1'
#
loop_
_entity.id
_entity.type
_entity.pdbx_description
1 polymer ?
#
loop_
_entity_poly.entity_id
_entity_poly.type
_entity_poly.pdbx_seq_one_letter_code
_entity_poly.pdbx_strand_id
1 'polypeptide(L)'
;MKKGANSYGFHLHSEKSKPGQFIGAVDPGSPAEVSGLRAQDCIVEVNRICMEGKQCGDMVSAIKAGGDEGKLLVVDRETDEFFKKCKVIPSQEHLGGPLPEPLTNGEM
;
A
#
# COMPACT_ATOMS: atom_id res chain seq x y z
N MET A 1 6.12 2.15 10.60
CA MET A 1 7.60 2.09 10.64
C MET A 1 8.15 3.45 11.06
N LYS A 2 9.27 3.46 11.79
CA LYS A 2 9.97 4.70 12.16
C LYS A 2 11.11 4.96 11.19
N LYS A 3 11.30 6.20 10.76
CA LYS A 3 12.40 6.61 9.89
C LYS A 3 13.72 6.35 10.60
N GLY A 4 14.66 5.71 9.90
CA GLY A 4 16.05 5.57 10.36
C GLY A 4 16.82 6.89 10.23
N ALA A 5 18.15 6.82 10.33
CA ALA A 5 19.01 8.01 10.29
C ALA A 5 18.74 8.93 9.08
N ASN A 6 18.54 8.35 7.89
CA ASN A 6 18.28 9.12 6.66
C ASN A 6 16.98 8.73 5.94
N SER A 7 16.54 7.46 6.02
CA SER A 7 15.42 6.95 5.24
C SER A 7 14.67 5.80 5.94
N TYR A 8 13.57 5.37 5.33
CA TYR A 8 12.82 4.18 5.75
C TYR A 8 13.42 2.87 5.21
N GLY A 9 14.25 2.95 4.15
CA GLY A 9 14.90 1.79 3.51
C GLY A 9 14.03 1.04 2.50
N PHE A 10 13.24 1.76 1.70
CA PHE A 10 12.50 1.19 0.57
C PHE A 10 12.45 2.16 -0.60
N HIS A 11 12.21 1.63 -1.80
CA HIS A 11 12.14 2.38 -3.04
C HIS A 11 10.72 2.33 -3.60
N LEU A 12 10.18 3.49 -4.00
CA LEU A 12 8.93 3.57 -4.74
C LEU A 12 9.17 3.34 -6.23
N HIS A 13 8.30 2.57 -6.85
CA HIS A 13 8.30 2.28 -8.27
C HIS A 13 6.90 2.51 -8.84
N SER A 14 6.82 3.18 -9.99
CA SER A 14 5.59 3.35 -10.75
C SER A 14 5.61 2.39 -11.93
N GLU A 15 4.60 1.54 -12.07
CA GLU A 15 4.46 0.68 -13.24
C GLU A 15 3.73 1.42 -14.37
N LYS A 16 4.24 1.36 -15.61
CA LYS A 16 3.58 1.99 -16.76
C LYS A 16 2.22 1.37 -17.10
N SER A 17 2.07 0.08 -16.81
CA SER A 17 0.90 -0.73 -17.15
C SER A 17 -0.18 -0.75 -16.06
N LYS A 18 0.13 -0.29 -14.85
CA LYS A 18 -0.78 -0.38 -13.70
C LYS A 18 -0.81 0.94 -12.94
N PRO A 19 -2.00 1.51 -12.66
CA PRO A 19 -2.11 2.66 -11.79
C PRO A 19 -1.71 2.28 -10.36
N GLY A 20 -1.09 3.21 -9.63
CA GLY A 20 -0.64 3.02 -8.25
C GLY A 20 0.88 3.09 -8.09
N GLN A 21 1.33 3.07 -6.83
CA GLN A 21 2.74 2.95 -6.49
C GLN A 21 3.04 1.62 -5.84
N PHE A 22 4.16 1.06 -6.26
CA PHE A 22 4.64 -0.24 -5.82
C PHE A 22 5.97 -0.09 -5.10
N ILE A 23 6.27 -1.06 -4.25
CA ILE A 23 7.59 -1.18 -3.64
C ILE A 23 8.53 -1.85 -4.63
N GLY A 24 9.52 -1.11 -5.11
CA GLY A 24 10.51 -1.66 -6.04
C GLY A 24 11.54 -2.55 -5.35
N ALA A 25 12.05 -2.09 -4.21
CA ALA A 25 13.04 -2.79 -3.41
C ALA A 25 12.92 -2.37 -1.94
N VAL A 26 13.36 -3.26 -1.05
CA VAL A 26 13.46 -3.02 0.39
C VAL A 26 14.88 -3.36 0.81
N ASP A 27 15.52 -2.45 1.55
CA ASP A 27 16.88 -2.61 2.02
C ASP A 27 16.93 -3.62 3.19
N PRO A 28 17.87 -4.59 3.19
CA PRO A 28 18.00 -5.56 4.29
C PRO A 28 18.30 -4.89 5.63
N GLY A 29 17.64 -5.34 6.70
CA GLY A 29 17.78 -4.78 8.05
C GLY A 29 17.17 -3.38 8.22
N SER A 30 16.47 -2.86 7.21
CA SER A 30 15.84 -1.54 7.28
C SER A 30 14.55 -1.54 8.10
N PRO A 31 14.10 -0.36 8.58
CA PRO A 31 12.79 -0.22 9.23
C PRO A 31 11.63 -0.69 8.35
N ALA A 32 11.74 -0.55 7.03
CA ALA A 32 10.76 -1.04 6.08
C ALA A 32 10.67 -2.58 6.07
N GLU A 33 11.82 -3.27 6.00
CA GLU A 33 11.86 -4.74 6.05
C GLU A 33 11.28 -5.29 7.35
N VAL A 34 11.68 -4.69 8.47
CA VAL A 34 11.22 -5.05 9.83
C VAL A 34 9.71 -4.80 9.99
N SER A 35 9.16 -3.81 9.28
CA SER A 35 7.71 -3.56 9.28
C SER A 35 6.90 -4.53 8.43
N GLY A 36 7.56 -5.45 7.73
CA GLY A 36 6.92 -6.45 6.87
C GLY A 36 6.76 -6.03 5.42
N LEU A 37 7.27 -4.87 5.02
CA LEU A 37 7.21 -4.40 3.63
C LEU A 37 8.01 -5.33 2.71
N ARG A 38 7.48 -5.63 1.54
CA ARG A 38 8.13 -6.48 0.53
C ARG A 38 8.15 -5.81 -0.83
N ALA A 39 9.09 -6.23 -1.68
CA ALA A 39 9.07 -5.83 -3.08
C ALA A 39 7.80 -6.34 -3.76
N GLN A 40 7.28 -5.56 -4.70
CA GLN A 40 6.03 -5.79 -5.45
C GLN A 40 4.72 -5.48 -4.68
N ASP A 41 4.81 -5.12 -3.40
CA ASP A 41 3.65 -4.64 -2.65
C ASP A 41 3.09 -3.35 -3.27
N CYS A 42 1.78 -3.24 -3.37
CA CYS A 42 1.06 -2.06 -3.85
C CYS A 42 0.62 -1.19 -2.66
N ILE A 43 0.94 0.10 -2.68
CA ILE A 43 0.55 1.04 -1.61
C ILE A 43 -0.88 1.53 -1.87
N VAL A 44 -1.77 1.24 -0.93
CA VAL A 44 -3.19 1.63 -0.97
C VAL A 44 -3.49 2.82 -0.03
N GLU A 45 -2.76 2.93 1.09
CA GLU A 45 -2.86 4.09 1.98
C GLU A 45 -1.50 4.55 2.50
N VAL A 46 -1.39 5.85 2.73
CA VAL A 46 -0.29 6.46 3.49
C VAL A 46 -0.85 7.26 4.63
N ASN A 47 -0.39 6.99 5.86
CA ASN A 47 -0.78 7.69 7.07
C ASN A 47 -2.32 7.78 7.22
N ARG A 48 -3.02 6.68 6.90
CA ARG A 48 -4.50 6.55 6.90
C ARG A 48 -5.24 7.35 5.83
N ILE A 49 -4.52 7.82 4.81
CA ILE A 49 -5.08 8.53 3.66
C ILE A 49 -5.07 7.56 2.48
N CYS A 50 -6.23 7.31 1.89
CA CYS A 50 -6.36 6.48 0.68
C CYS A 50 -5.64 7.13 -0.50
N MET A 51 -4.89 6.32 -1.25
CA MET A 51 -4.08 6.73 -2.40
C MET A 51 -4.74 6.42 -3.74
N GLU A 52 -5.93 5.82 -3.74
CA GLU A 52 -6.67 5.57 -4.96
C GLU A 52 -6.99 6.88 -5.70
N GLY A 53 -6.68 6.93 -7.00
CA GLY A 53 -6.86 8.11 -7.85
C GLY A 53 -5.90 9.28 -7.57
N LYS A 54 -4.97 9.16 -6.62
CA LYS A 54 -3.98 10.20 -6.30
C LYS A 54 -2.73 10.08 -7.17
N GLN A 55 -2.01 11.19 -7.35
CA GLN A 55 -0.75 11.19 -8.09
C GLN A 55 0.42 10.81 -7.20
N CYS A 56 1.56 10.46 -7.83
CA CYS A 56 2.79 10.15 -7.10
C CYS A 56 3.22 11.28 -6.14
N GLY A 57 2.99 12.55 -6.54
CA GLY A 57 3.29 13.71 -5.70
C GLY A 57 2.49 13.75 -4.38
N ASP A 58 1.20 13.41 -4.41
CA ASP A 58 0.35 13.35 -3.22
C ASP A 58 0.84 12.28 -2.24
N MET A 59 1.21 11.12 -2.77
CA MET A 59 1.72 10.02 -1.96
C MET A 59 3.02 10.42 -1.25
N VAL A 60 3.98 11.01 -1.98
CA VAL A 60 5.24 11.48 -1.39
C VAL A 60 4.99 12.57 -0.35
N SER A 61 4.05 13.48 -0.61
CA SER A 61 3.66 14.52 0.33
C SER A 61 3.06 13.92 1.61
N ALA A 62 2.15 12.95 1.48
CA ALA A 62 1.53 12.25 2.62
C ALA A 62 2.56 11.48 3.45
N ILE A 63 3.56 10.84 2.82
CA ILE A 63 4.65 10.15 3.52
C ILE A 63 5.46 11.16 4.34
N LYS A 64 5.83 12.29 3.70
CA LYS A 64 6.62 13.35 4.34
C LYS A 64 5.87 14.04 5.47
N ALA A 65 4.56 14.19 5.36
CA ALA A 65 3.71 14.79 6.40
C ALA A 65 3.70 13.99 7.71
N GLY A 66 3.99 12.69 7.66
CA GLY A 66 4.16 11.85 8.86
C GLY A 66 5.45 12.12 9.65
N GLY A 67 6.35 12.97 9.15
CA GLY A 67 7.62 13.27 9.79
C GLY A 67 8.54 12.04 9.84
N ASP A 68 8.86 11.61 11.06
CA ASP A 68 9.70 10.44 11.33
C ASP A 68 8.90 9.13 11.50
N GLU A 69 7.57 9.16 11.41
CA GLU A 69 6.73 7.96 11.41
C GLU A 69 5.98 7.83 10.08
N GLY A 70 6.10 6.65 9.48
CA GLY A 70 5.37 6.28 8.27
C GLY A 70 4.45 5.10 8.53
N LYS A 71 3.16 5.23 8.23
CA LYS A 71 2.21 4.12 8.18
C LYS A 71 1.80 3.90 6.74
N LEU A 72 2.14 2.74 6.20
CA LEU A 72 1.74 2.33 4.86
C LEU A 72 0.77 1.17 5.01
N LEU A 73 -0.36 1.25 4.32
CA LEU A 73 -1.18 0.08 4.06
C LEU A 73 -0.81 -0.41 2.67
N VAL A 74 -0.46 -1.69 2.60
CA VAL A 74 -0.06 -2.34 1.35
C VAL A 74 -0.85 -3.61 1.12
N VAL A 75 -0.97 -4.00 -0.14
CA VAL A 75 -1.54 -5.27 -0.56
C VAL A 75 -0.55 -5.98 -1.48
N ASP A 76 -0.45 -7.30 -1.35
CA ASP A 76 0.25 -8.12 -2.32
C ASP A 76 -0.60 -8.26 -3.60
N ARG A 77 -0.02 -8.85 -4.64
CA ARG A 77 -0.68 -9.02 -5.94
C ARG A 77 -1.96 -9.84 -5.88
N GLU A 78 -2.00 -10.91 -5.11
CA GLU A 78 -3.17 -11.78 -4.98
C GLU A 78 -4.30 -11.07 -4.23
N THR A 79 -3.95 -10.35 -3.16
CA THR A 79 -4.90 -9.50 -2.42
C THR A 79 -5.44 -8.36 -3.28
N ASP A 80 -4.59 -7.66 -4.03
CA ASP A 80 -5.01 -6.60 -4.96
C ASP A 80 -6.06 -7.12 -5.97
N GLU A 81 -5.78 -8.27 -6.61
CA GLU A 81 -6.70 -8.88 -7.56
C GLU A 81 -8.00 -9.36 -6.91
N PHE A 82 -7.95 -9.82 -5.66
CA PHE A 82 -9.15 -10.18 -4.89
C PHE A 82 -10.06 -8.97 -4.64
N PHE A 83 -9.50 -7.87 -4.15
CA PHE A 83 -10.25 -6.64 -3.87
C PHE A 83 -10.84 -6.01 -5.15
N LYS A 84 -10.09 -6.06 -6.26
CA LYS A 84 -10.59 -5.66 -7.59
C LYS A 84 -11.81 -6.47 -8.03
N LYS A 85 -11.81 -7.79 -7.81
CA LYS A 85 -12.97 -8.66 -8.13
C LYS A 85 -14.19 -8.32 -7.27
N CYS A 86 -13.95 -7.95 -6.01
CA CYS A 86 -15.00 -7.50 -5.10
C CYS A 86 -15.49 -6.07 -5.43
N LYS A 87 -14.76 -5.31 -6.25
CA LYS A 87 -14.95 -3.87 -6.48
C LYS A 87 -14.92 -3.06 -5.18
N VAL A 88 -14.07 -3.49 -4.25
CA VAL A 88 -13.87 -2.85 -2.95
C VAL A 88 -12.44 -2.34 -2.87
N ILE A 89 -12.26 -1.13 -2.34
CA ILE A 89 -10.94 -0.54 -2.15
C ILE A 89 -10.37 -1.07 -0.83
N PRO A 90 -9.16 -1.65 -0.82
CA PRO A 90 -8.52 -2.07 0.43
C PRO A 90 -8.27 -0.89 1.36
N SER A 91 -8.49 -1.11 2.65
CA SER A 91 -8.43 -0.07 3.70
C SER A 91 -8.24 -0.72 5.08
N GLN A 92 -7.94 0.07 6.13
CA GLN A 92 -7.57 -0.47 7.46
C GLN A 92 -8.67 -1.32 8.12
N GLU A 93 -9.93 -1.06 7.79
CA GLU A 93 -11.10 -1.82 8.24
C GLU A 93 -11.01 -3.30 7.86
N HIS A 94 -10.31 -3.65 6.77
CA HIS A 94 -10.11 -5.02 6.32
C HIS A 94 -8.99 -5.78 7.05
N LEU A 95 -8.19 -5.11 7.88
CA LEU A 95 -7.10 -5.76 8.63
C LEU A 95 -7.60 -6.59 9.83
N GLY A 96 -8.71 -6.16 10.44
CA GLY A 96 -9.33 -6.84 11.58
C GLY A 96 -10.84 -7.02 11.45
N GLY A 97 -11.43 -6.50 10.39
CA GLY A 97 -12.84 -6.68 10.03
C GLY A 97 -13.06 -7.82 9.05
N PRO A 98 -14.32 -8.04 8.64
CA PRO A 98 -14.64 -9.03 7.62
C PRO A 98 -14.02 -8.64 6.27
N LEU A 99 -13.51 -9.64 5.55
CA LEU A 99 -13.09 -9.46 4.16
C LEU A 99 -14.33 -9.29 3.27
N PRO A 100 -14.24 -8.50 2.19
CA PRO A 100 -15.36 -8.32 1.27
C PRO A 100 -15.72 -9.64 0.60
N GLU A 101 -17.01 -9.86 0.37
CA GLU A 101 -17.46 -11.00 -0.41
C GLU A 101 -17.29 -10.69 -1.91
N PRO A 102 -16.70 -11.60 -2.70
CA PRO A 102 -16.64 -11.41 -4.15
C PRO A 102 -18.06 -11.35 -4.69
N LEU A 103 -18.31 -10.40 -5.60
CA LEU A 103 -19.58 -10.31 -6.32
C LEU A 103 -19.84 -11.64 -7.05
N THR A 104 -20.62 -12.53 -6.45
CA THR A 104 -21.17 -13.68 -7.14
C THR A 104 -22.27 -13.15 -8.06
N ASN A 105 -22.03 -13.20 -9.37
CA ASN A 105 -23.06 -12.99 -10.38
C ASN A 105 -24.15 -14.06 -10.23
N GLY A 106 -25.07 -13.88 -9.28
CA GLY A 106 -26.03 -14.88 -8.86
C GLY A 106 -27.35 -14.33 -8.29
N GLU A 107 -27.66 -13.05 -8.50
CA GLU A 107 -29.05 -12.58 -8.44
C GLU A 107 -29.43 -12.14 -9.85
N MET A 108 -29.98 -13.11 -10.59
CA MET A 108 -30.67 -12.94 -11.86
C MET A 108 -32.17 -12.86 -11.59
#